data_AF-A0A9D3WB81-F1
#
_entry.id   AF-A0A9D3WB81-F1
#
_cell.length_a   1.000
_cell.length_b   1.000
_cell.length_c   1.000
_cell.angle_alpha   90.00
_cell.angle_beta   90.00
_cell.angle_gamma   90.00
#
_symmetry.space_group_name_H-M   'P 1'
#
loop_
_entity.id
_entity.type
_entity.pdbx_description
1 polymer ?
#
loop_
_entity_poly.entity_id
_entity_poly.type
_entity_poly.pdbx_seq_one_letter_code
_entity_poly.pdbx_strand_id
1 'polypeptide(L)'
;MVVLWIGALVPLICITYWVYHWRNPRCNGKLPPGSMGFPLLGETLQFFSRSTSNDIAPFLKERMKRYGPVFKTSIVGQRVIVLTDPDLNHFVFLQEGQLFQSWYPDTFTKILGRQNIGSLHGFMFKYLKNMVLSLFGPENIKNMLPEVERTACRRLQRWSIQETVELKEATAAMIFDLTAKKLISYDQDSASQNLRENFVAFIKGLLSFPLDIPGTAYHKCLQGRKNAMKMLKNLLNERRTMPEKSRSDFFDFVLEELQKEGTILTEEIALDLMFLLLFASFETTSMALTLAVKFLSDDPSVLKKLREEHETILRNRENTDSGLTWKEYKSMRYTFQFINETVRLANIAPVIFRKALREIHFKGYTIPAGWAIMVCPSAVHLNPAKYKDPLTFNPSRWEGVEINGATKNFMAFGGGMRFCIGADFAKVQMAVFLHCLVTKYRWEPIKGGNILRNPSLQLPDGFHIRLMEKTRMEVDSTKLTHISNPTKKVDYLKADPFVGIDFYLKAVKNIEAIINSNCPTLIHCQEV
;
A
#
# COMPACT_ATOMS: atom_id res chain seq x y z
N MET A 1 -24.69 49.51 24.29
CA MET A 1 -25.14 48.52 23.27
C MET A 1 -24.35 48.61 21.97
N VAL A 2 -24.22 49.77 21.31
CA VAL A 2 -23.54 49.89 19.99
C VAL A 2 -22.09 49.37 19.97
N VAL A 3 -21.31 49.63 21.03
CA VAL A 3 -19.92 49.11 21.16
C VAL A 3 -19.87 47.58 21.27
N LEU A 4 -20.86 46.95 21.89
CA LEU A 4 -20.97 45.48 21.99
C LEU A 4 -21.34 44.86 20.62
N TRP A 5 -22.20 45.53 19.84
CA TRP A 5 -22.56 45.11 18.48
C TRP A 5 -21.38 45.26 17.50
N ILE A 6 -20.64 46.37 17.55
CA ILE A 6 -19.42 46.57 16.75
C ILE A 6 -18.33 45.55 17.14
N GLY A 7 -18.20 45.25 18.45
CA GLY A 7 -17.26 44.25 18.96
C GLY A 7 -17.56 42.82 18.48
N ALA A 8 -18.81 42.47 18.19
CA ALA A 8 -19.20 41.17 17.64
C ALA A 8 -19.15 41.12 16.09
N LEU A 9 -19.39 42.25 15.42
CA LEU A 9 -19.37 42.37 13.96
C LEU A 9 -17.97 42.21 13.36
N VAL A 10 -16.93 42.77 14.00
CA VAL A 10 -15.55 42.68 13.48
C VAL A 10 -15.04 41.22 13.43
N PRO A 11 -15.15 40.41 14.51
CA PRO A 11 -14.79 38.99 14.45
C PRO A 11 -15.59 38.21 13.40
N LEU A 12 -16.89 38.50 13.26
CA LEU A 12 -17.74 37.84 12.27
C LEU A 12 -17.26 38.15 10.85
N ILE A 13 -16.98 39.42 10.54
CA ILE A 13 -16.44 39.83 9.24
C ILE A 13 -15.08 39.16 9.00
N CYS A 14 -14.17 39.19 9.97
CA CYS A 14 -12.87 38.53 9.88
C CYS A 14 -13.01 37.01 9.62
N ILE A 15 -13.92 36.33 10.31
CA ILE A 15 -14.22 34.92 10.11
C ILE A 15 -14.78 34.69 8.71
N THR A 16 -15.77 35.46 8.26
CA THR A 16 -16.35 35.30 6.91
C THR A 16 -15.34 35.56 5.81
N TYR A 17 -14.49 36.58 5.98
CA TYR A 17 -13.41 36.91 5.05
C TYR A 17 -12.37 35.77 5.01
N TRP A 18 -11.97 35.26 6.17
CA TRP A 18 -11.08 34.11 6.26
C TRP A 18 -11.68 32.85 5.63
N VAL A 19 -12.96 32.55 5.87
CA VAL A 19 -13.68 31.41 5.26
C VAL A 19 -13.78 31.58 3.74
N TYR A 20 -14.08 32.79 3.26
CA TYR A 20 -14.11 33.08 1.84
C TYR A 20 -12.74 32.84 1.19
N HIS A 21 -11.66 33.32 1.80
CA HIS A 21 -10.30 33.09 1.30
C HIS A 21 -9.82 31.65 1.42
N TRP A 22 -10.30 30.92 2.41
CA TRP A 22 -10.07 29.48 2.51
C TRP A 22 -10.73 28.74 1.35
N ARG A 23 -12.00 29.06 1.05
CA ARG A 23 -12.78 28.42 -0.01
C ARG A 23 -12.32 28.81 -1.41
N ASN A 24 -11.84 30.05 -1.55
CA ASN A 24 -11.37 30.65 -2.80
C ASN A 24 -9.89 31.06 -2.66
N PRO A 25 -8.97 30.08 -2.63
CA PRO A 25 -7.56 30.38 -2.55
C PRO A 25 -7.12 31.14 -3.81
N ARG A 26 -6.33 32.19 -3.62
CA ARG A 26 -5.78 33.00 -4.70
C ARG A 26 -4.72 32.20 -5.48
N CYS A 27 -4.66 32.42 -6.79
CA CYS A 27 -3.66 31.86 -7.70
C CYS A 27 -3.36 32.84 -8.84
N ASN A 28 -2.15 32.78 -9.40
CA ASN A 28 -1.81 33.52 -10.61
C ASN A 28 -2.28 32.72 -11.83
N GLY A 29 -3.56 32.89 -12.20
CA GLY A 29 -4.20 32.15 -13.29
C GLY A 29 -5.45 31.43 -12.80
N LYS A 30 -5.70 30.22 -13.32
CA LYS A 30 -6.93 29.46 -13.04
C LYS A 30 -6.61 28.17 -12.29
N LEU A 31 -7.04 28.04 -11.04
CA LEU A 31 -6.96 26.76 -10.34
C LEU A 31 -7.86 25.70 -10.99
N PRO A 32 -7.55 24.40 -10.83
CA PRO A 32 -8.49 23.34 -11.11
C PRO A 32 -9.83 23.55 -10.38
N PRO A 33 -10.96 23.14 -10.99
CA PRO A 33 -12.27 23.17 -10.33
C PRO A 33 -12.25 22.31 -9.07
N GLY A 34 -13.15 22.55 -8.12
CA GLY A 34 -13.27 21.70 -6.93
C GLY A 34 -13.56 22.45 -5.63
N SER A 35 -13.87 21.70 -4.58
CA SER A 35 -14.33 22.19 -3.29
C SER A 35 -13.21 22.14 -2.25
N MET A 36 -12.98 23.24 -1.52
CA MET A 36 -12.05 23.24 -0.38
C MET A 36 -12.68 22.71 0.92
N GLY A 37 -13.95 22.28 0.86
CA GLY A 37 -14.69 21.75 2.02
C GLY A 37 -14.86 22.74 3.17
N PHE A 38 -14.97 22.20 4.38
CA PHE A 38 -15.03 23.01 5.60
C PHE A 38 -13.67 23.67 5.89
N PRO A 39 -13.63 24.87 6.50
CA PRO A 39 -12.37 25.45 6.95
C PRO A 39 -11.58 24.49 7.85
N LEU A 40 -10.27 24.35 7.62
CA LEU A 40 -9.33 23.44 8.30
C LEU A 40 -9.59 21.94 8.08
N LEU A 41 -10.83 21.48 8.23
CA LEU A 41 -11.19 20.06 8.05
C LEU A 41 -11.23 19.65 6.58
N GLY A 42 -11.50 20.58 5.68
CA GLY A 42 -11.66 20.31 4.26
C GLY A 42 -12.75 19.28 3.97
N GLU A 43 -12.41 18.32 3.12
CA GLU A 43 -13.25 17.16 2.77
C GLU A 43 -12.71 15.85 3.39
N THR A 44 -11.90 15.96 4.45
CA THR A 44 -11.15 14.85 5.08
C THR A 44 -12.05 13.69 5.50
N LEU A 45 -13.20 13.97 6.11
CA LEU A 45 -14.11 12.91 6.58
C LEU A 45 -14.67 12.07 5.42
N GLN A 46 -14.96 12.70 4.30
CA GLN A 46 -15.43 11.99 3.11
C GLN A 46 -14.30 11.21 2.45
N PHE A 47 -13.07 11.73 2.47
CA PHE A 47 -11.88 11.02 2.00
C PHE A 47 -11.59 9.74 2.81
N PHE A 48 -11.75 9.79 4.14
CA PHE A 48 -11.60 8.64 5.05
C PHE A 48 -12.92 7.88 5.29
N SER A 49 -13.91 8.05 4.42
CA SER A 49 -15.14 7.26 4.51
C SER A 49 -14.88 5.82 4.10
N ARG A 50 -15.52 4.88 4.82
CA ARG A 50 -15.43 3.46 4.52
C ARG A 50 -16.25 3.14 3.28
N SER A 51 -15.69 2.33 2.39
CA SER A 51 -16.36 1.84 1.19
C SER A 51 -16.16 0.33 1.04
N THR A 52 -17.24 -0.40 0.82
CA THR A 52 -17.23 -1.82 0.43
C THR A 52 -17.19 -1.99 -1.09
N SER A 53 -17.08 -0.89 -1.85
CA SER A 53 -17.01 -0.95 -3.30
C SER A 53 -15.70 -1.57 -3.79
N ASN A 54 -15.81 -2.45 -4.79
CA ASN A 54 -14.67 -2.96 -5.55
C ASN A 54 -14.10 -1.92 -6.53
N ASP A 55 -14.81 -0.82 -6.75
CA ASP A 55 -14.42 0.30 -7.61
C ASP A 55 -13.55 1.33 -6.84
N ILE A 56 -13.18 2.43 -7.50
CA ILE A 56 -12.54 3.59 -6.85
C ILE A 56 -13.41 4.12 -5.70
N ALA A 57 -12.75 4.74 -4.71
CA ALA A 57 -13.43 5.31 -3.56
C ALA A 57 -14.53 6.31 -3.99
N PRO A 58 -15.74 6.29 -3.36
CA PRO A 58 -16.83 7.20 -3.70
C PRO A 58 -16.41 8.67 -3.73
N PHE A 59 -15.54 9.06 -2.79
CA PHE A 59 -14.91 10.39 -2.75
C PHE A 59 -14.33 10.79 -4.11
N LEU A 60 -13.49 9.93 -4.71
CA LEU A 60 -12.86 10.19 -6.01
C LEU A 60 -13.89 10.15 -7.13
N LYS A 61 -14.76 9.12 -7.14
CA LYS A 61 -15.75 8.91 -8.21
C LYS A 61 -16.70 10.10 -8.39
N GLU A 62 -17.25 10.59 -7.29
CA GLU A 62 -18.19 11.72 -7.30
C GLU A 62 -17.53 13.01 -7.77
N ARG A 63 -16.28 13.24 -7.34
CA ARG A 63 -15.51 14.45 -7.71
C ARG A 63 -15.03 14.40 -9.15
N MET A 64 -14.62 13.24 -9.63
CA MET A 64 -14.31 13.03 -11.05
C MET A 64 -15.53 13.31 -11.92
N LYS A 65 -16.71 12.84 -11.53
CA LYS A 65 -17.97 13.11 -12.25
C LYS A 65 -18.31 14.61 -12.26
N ARG A 66 -18.08 15.31 -11.15
CA ARG A 66 -18.47 16.72 -10.99
C ARG A 66 -17.46 17.72 -11.57
N TYR A 67 -16.17 17.46 -11.40
CA TYR A 67 -15.09 18.41 -11.66
C TYR A 67 -14.14 17.95 -12.78
N GLY A 68 -14.29 16.71 -13.27
CA GLY A 68 -13.38 16.12 -14.24
C GLY A 68 -12.13 15.50 -13.58
N PRO A 69 -11.15 15.08 -14.38
CA PRO A 69 -10.05 14.23 -13.92
C PRO A 69 -8.97 14.98 -13.10
N VAL A 70 -9.06 16.32 -13.04
CA VAL A 70 -8.14 17.20 -12.33
C VAL A 70 -8.96 18.17 -11.50
N PHE A 71 -8.86 18.10 -10.17
CA PHE A 71 -9.65 18.95 -9.29
C PHE A 71 -8.90 19.33 -8.01
N LYS A 72 -9.29 20.45 -7.40
CA LYS A 72 -8.76 20.89 -6.10
C LYS A 72 -9.62 20.41 -4.94
N THR A 73 -8.98 20.13 -3.82
CA THR A 73 -9.65 19.84 -2.54
C THR A 73 -8.79 20.27 -1.36
N SER A 74 -9.33 20.12 -0.14
CA SER A 74 -8.54 20.16 1.07
C SER A 74 -8.70 18.87 1.88
N ILE A 75 -7.58 18.25 2.24
CA ILE A 75 -7.53 16.99 3.01
C ILE A 75 -6.48 17.16 4.11
N VAL A 76 -6.86 16.86 5.36
CA VAL A 76 -6.03 17.00 6.59
C VAL A 76 -5.40 18.41 6.69
N GLY A 77 -6.20 19.44 6.42
CA GLY A 77 -5.76 20.85 6.46
C GLY A 77 -4.83 21.28 5.31
N GLN A 78 -4.52 20.39 4.38
CA GLN A 78 -3.62 20.67 3.25
C GLN A 78 -4.42 21.01 2.01
N ARG A 79 -3.89 21.90 1.16
CA ARG A 79 -4.47 22.21 -0.16
C ARG A 79 -3.91 21.20 -1.16
N VAL A 80 -4.80 20.48 -1.82
CA VAL A 80 -4.45 19.31 -2.65
C VAL A 80 -5.01 19.48 -4.05
N ILE A 81 -4.19 19.26 -5.08
CA ILE A 81 -4.66 19.00 -6.44
C ILE A 81 -4.70 17.49 -6.65
N VAL A 82 -5.87 16.96 -6.99
CA VAL A 82 -6.10 15.54 -7.25
C VAL A 82 -5.99 15.28 -8.74
N LEU A 83 -5.20 14.26 -9.09
CA LEU A 83 -4.93 13.86 -10.46
C LEU A 83 -5.36 12.40 -10.68
N THR A 84 -6.27 12.21 -11.63
CA THR A 84 -6.78 10.89 -12.03
C THR A 84 -6.53 10.59 -13.51
N ASP A 85 -5.99 11.56 -14.25
CA ASP A 85 -5.59 11.44 -15.65
C ASP A 85 -4.23 10.71 -15.76
N PRO A 86 -4.13 9.65 -16.59
CA PRO A 86 -2.93 8.81 -16.66
C PRO A 86 -1.69 9.55 -17.17
N ASP A 87 -1.85 10.43 -18.16
CA ASP A 87 -0.74 11.20 -18.72
C ASP A 87 -0.17 12.19 -17.69
N LEU A 88 -1.06 12.85 -16.94
CA LEU A 88 -0.69 13.74 -15.84
C LEU A 88 -0.01 13.02 -14.69
N ASN A 89 -0.56 11.89 -14.26
CA ASN A 89 0.04 11.07 -13.21
C ASN A 89 1.46 10.64 -13.60
N HIS A 90 1.63 10.21 -14.86
CA HIS A 90 2.94 9.85 -15.38
C HIS A 90 3.90 11.04 -15.45
N PHE A 91 3.44 12.20 -15.93
CA PHE A 91 4.23 13.43 -15.96
C PHE A 91 4.76 13.82 -14.57
N VAL A 92 3.90 13.76 -13.54
CA VAL A 92 4.30 14.04 -12.16
C VAL A 92 5.43 13.12 -11.69
N PHE A 93 5.36 11.83 -12.03
CA PHE A 93 6.43 10.88 -11.68
C PHE A 93 7.73 11.14 -12.43
N LEU A 94 7.66 11.50 -13.72
CA LEU A 94 8.85 11.82 -14.52
C LEU A 94 9.55 13.11 -14.05
N GLN A 95 8.80 14.04 -13.47
CA GLN A 95 9.29 15.35 -13.04
C GLN A 95 9.68 15.42 -11.54
N GLU A 96 9.85 14.26 -10.90
CA GLU A 96 10.34 14.13 -9.52
C GLU A 96 11.74 14.76 -9.37
N GLY A 97 11.88 15.65 -8.38
CA GLY A 97 13.10 16.40 -8.11
C GLY A 97 13.28 17.67 -8.94
N GLN A 98 12.37 17.96 -9.89
CA GLN A 98 12.44 19.14 -10.76
C GLN A 98 11.25 20.08 -10.54
N LEU A 99 10.04 19.59 -10.84
CA LEU A 99 8.78 20.31 -10.66
C LEU A 99 8.01 19.80 -9.44
N PHE A 100 8.13 18.51 -9.16
CA PHE A 100 7.47 17.85 -8.04
C PHE A 100 8.48 17.17 -7.13
N GLN A 101 8.08 16.89 -5.90
CA GLN A 101 8.90 16.17 -4.93
C GLN A 101 8.01 15.24 -4.11
N SER A 102 8.51 14.04 -3.78
CA SER A 102 7.91 13.17 -2.77
C SER A 102 7.54 13.98 -1.53
N TRP A 103 6.29 13.87 -1.09
CA TRP A 103 5.82 14.58 0.08
C TRP A 103 4.66 13.80 0.67
N TYR A 104 4.63 13.68 1.99
CA TYR A 104 3.52 13.08 2.74
C TYR A 104 3.20 13.99 3.93
N PRO A 105 1.95 13.96 4.44
CA PRO A 105 1.59 14.71 5.64
C PRO A 105 2.52 14.38 6.82
N ASP A 106 2.74 15.37 7.70
CA ASP A 106 3.61 15.21 8.88
C ASP A 106 3.21 14.03 9.77
N THR A 107 1.94 13.66 9.76
CA THR A 107 1.39 12.53 10.49
C THR A 107 1.92 11.20 9.95
N PHE A 108 2.11 11.09 8.63
CA PHE A 108 2.77 9.95 7.99
C PHE A 108 4.28 9.97 8.25
N THR A 109 4.95 11.12 8.12
CA THR A 109 6.42 11.20 8.26
C THR A 109 6.87 11.04 9.71
N LYS A 110 6.08 11.47 10.71
CA LYS A 110 6.34 11.19 12.13
C LYS A 110 6.31 9.69 12.43
N ILE A 111 5.43 8.96 11.75
CA ILE A 111 5.28 7.50 11.89
C ILE A 111 6.39 6.76 11.15
N LEU A 112 6.62 7.05 9.87
CA LEU A 112 7.63 6.33 9.07
C LEU A 112 9.06 6.75 9.37
N GLY A 113 9.25 7.92 9.98
CA GLY A 113 10.55 8.53 10.28
C GLY A 113 10.80 9.74 9.39
N ARG A 114 11.34 10.82 9.94
CA ARG A 114 11.55 12.04 9.15
C ARG A 114 12.77 11.90 8.23
N GLN A 115 13.68 11.00 8.57
CA GLN A 115 14.93 10.74 7.87
C GLN A 115 14.88 9.44 7.05
N ASN A 116 13.68 8.92 6.76
CA ASN A 116 13.53 7.73 5.93
C ASN A 116 13.71 8.05 4.43
N ILE A 117 14.07 7.05 3.63
CA ILE A 117 14.32 7.19 2.17
C ILE A 117 13.14 7.80 1.38
N GLY A 118 11.90 7.60 1.82
CA GLY A 118 10.69 8.18 1.22
C GLY A 118 10.55 9.70 1.46
N SER A 119 11.12 10.20 2.56
CA SER A 119 11.15 11.61 2.95
C SER A 119 12.40 12.34 2.46
N LEU A 120 13.51 11.62 2.21
CA LEU A 120 14.75 12.20 1.74
C LEU A 120 14.75 12.42 0.23
N HIS A 121 15.54 13.38 -0.27
CA HIS A 121 15.55 13.81 -1.67
C HIS A 121 16.97 13.99 -2.22
N GLY A 122 17.09 14.28 -3.52
CA GLY A 122 18.35 14.64 -4.16
C GLY A 122 19.42 13.55 -4.02
N PHE A 123 20.63 13.97 -3.66
CA PHE A 123 21.79 13.09 -3.48
C PHE A 123 21.54 12.02 -2.41
N MET A 124 21.02 12.41 -1.25
CA MET A 124 20.78 11.48 -0.13
C MET A 124 19.81 10.35 -0.51
N PHE A 125 18.72 10.68 -1.22
CA PHE A 125 17.80 9.65 -1.73
C PHE A 125 18.50 8.66 -2.66
N LYS A 126 19.31 9.16 -3.62
CA LYS A 126 20.03 8.32 -4.57
C LYS A 126 21.04 7.41 -3.87
N TYR A 127 21.77 7.95 -2.89
CA TYR A 127 22.73 7.20 -2.10
C TYR A 127 22.05 6.05 -1.34
N LEU A 128 20.99 6.33 -0.57
CA LEU A 128 20.23 5.29 0.13
C LEU A 128 19.57 4.29 -0.82
N LYS A 129 19.06 4.74 -1.97
CA LYS A 129 18.49 3.85 -2.99
C LYS A 129 19.54 2.85 -3.49
N ASN A 130 20.75 3.32 -3.76
CA ASN A 130 21.85 2.45 -4.21
C ASN A 130 22.26 1.46 -3.11
N MET A 131 22.28 1.88 -1.84
CA MET A 131 22.48 0.97 -0.71
C MET A 131 21.40 -0.12 -0.69
N VAL A 132 20.12 0.23 -0.79
CA VAL A 132 19.02 -0.76 -0.78
C VAL A 132 19.11 -1.71 -1.98
N LEU A 133 19.55 -1.23 -3.14
CA LEU A 133 19.79 -2.05 -4.33
C LEU A 133 21.01 -2.98 -4.18
N SER A 134 21.94 -2.74 -3.24
CA SER A 134 22.98 -3.72 -2.92
C SER A 134 22.40 -4.97 -2.26
N LEU A 135 21.22 -4.89 -1.64
CA LEU A 135 20.51 -6.04 -1.08
C LEU A 135 19.43 -6.57 -2.04
N PHE A 136 18.60 -5.68 -2.59
CA PHE A 136 17.43 -6.05 -3.42
C PHE A 136 17.67 -5.80 -4.91
N GLY A 137 18.92 -5.77 -5.35
CA GLY A 137 19.28 -5.73 -6.76
C GLY A 137 19.01 -7.06 -7.48
N PRO A 138 18.93 -7.08 -8.82
CA PRO A 138 18.55 -8.28 -9.58
C PRO A 138 19.41 -9.51 -9.29
N GLU A 139 20.73 -9.36 -9.15
CA GLU A 139 21.63 -10.50 -8.89
C GLU A 139 21.45 -11.04 -7.46
N ASN A 140 21.27 -10.16 -6.47
CA ASN A 140 21.03 -10.58 -5.09
C ASN A 140 19.66 -11.24 -4.92
N ILE A 141 18.63 -10.72 -5.59
CA ILE A 141 17.30 -11.35 -5.64
C ILE A 141 17.40 -12.76 -6.25
N LYS A 142 18.14 -12.92 -7.35
CA LYS A 142 18.40 -14.22 -7.98
C LYS A 142 19.07 -15.19 -7.01
N ASN A 143 20.08 -14.73 -6.26
CA ASN A 143 20.77 -15.54 -5.26
C ASN A 143 19.89 -15.87 -4.04
N MET A 144 18.88 -15.05 -3.74
CA MET A 144 17.91 -15.30 -2.68
C MET A 144 16.81 -16.30 -3.06
N LEU A 145 16.63 -16.62 -4.34
CA LEU A 145 15.55 -17.49 -4.83
C LEU A 145 15.42 -18.82 -4.05
N PRO A 146 16.50 -19.59 -3.77
CA PRO A 146 16.38 -20.85 -3.03
C PRO A 146 15.92 -20.66 -1.58
N GLU A 147 16.27 -19.54 -0.95
CA GLU A 147 15.84 -19.24 0.42
C GLU A 147 14.37 -18.82 0.48
N VAL A 148 13.91 -18.04 -0.52
CA VAL A 148 12.48 -17.70 -0.68
C VAL A 148 11.66 -18.98 -0.86
N GLU A 149 12.10 -19.89 -1.74
CA GLU A 149 11.42 -21.17 -2.00
C GLU A 149 11.36 -22.05 -0.76
N ARG A 150 12.51 -22.24 -0.08
CA ARG A 150 12.59 -23.04 1.14
C ARG A 150 11.67 -22.49 2.24
N THR A 151 11.63 -21.17 2.38
CA THR A 151 10.79 -20.48 3.37
C THR A 151 9.30 -20.68 3.05
N ALA A 152 8.90 -20.50 1.79
CA ALA A 152 7.53 -20.73 1.33
C ALA A 152 7.10 -22.19 1.53
N CYS A 153 7.93 -23.16 1.11
CA CYS A 153 7.64 -24.60 1.28
C CYS A 153 7.48 -24.97 2.76
N ARG A 154 8.41 -24.56 3.62
CA ARG A 154 8.37 -24.85 5.06
C ARG A 154 7.13 -24.29 5.72
N ARG A 155 6.75 -23.04 5.39
CA ARG A 155 5.57 -22.39 5.96
C ARG A 155 4.27 -23.03 5.46
N LEU A 156 4.14 -23.30 4.16
CA LEU A 156 2.99 -24.01 3.61
C LEU A 156 2.81 -25.41 4.23
N GLN A 157 3.90 -26.15 4.45
CA GLN A 157 3.84 -27.46 5.12
C GLN A 157 3.30 -27.32 6.55
N ARG A 158 3.81 -26.37 7.33
CA ARG A 158 3.32 -26.07 8.69
C ARG A 158 1.86 -25.61 8.71
N TRP A 159 1.39 -24.94 7.66
CA TRP A 159 0.02 -24.48 7.53
C TRP A 159 -0.95 -25.61 7.14
N SER A 160 -0.46 -26.62 6.42
CA SER A 160 -1.28 -27.75 5.97
C SER A 160 -1.75 -28.68 7.08
N ILE A 161 -1.09 -28.64 8.24
CA ILE A 161 -1.48 -29.38 9.45
C ILE A 161 -2.38 -28.58 10.38
N GLN A 162 -2.70 -27.33 10.05
CA GLN A 162 -3.57 -26.47 10.85
C GLN A 162 -5.01 -26.57 10.35
N GLU A 163 -5.98 -26.51 11.27
CA GLU A 163 -7.39 -26.55 10.92
C GLU A 163 -7.82 -25.32 10.09
N THR A 164 -7.27 -24.16 10.42
CA THR A 164 -7.51 -22.88 9.76
C THR A 164 -6.27 -22.00 9.82
N VAL A 165 -6.06 -21.20 8.77
CA VAL A 165 -4.96 -20.24 8.66
C VAL A 165 -5.52 -18.89 8.22
N GLU A 166 -5.31 -17.85 9.02
CA GLU A 166 -5.56 -16.48 8.59
C GLU A 166 -4.39 -16.06 7.66
N LEU A 167 -4.68 -15.95 6.37
CA LEU A 167 -3.65 -15.94 5.34
C LEU A 167 -2.82 -14.65 5.35
N LYS A 168 -3.41 -13.51 5.70
CA LYS A 168 -2.70 -12.22 5.71
C LYS A 168 -1.63 -12.20 6.79
N GLU A 169 -1.96 -12.60 8.00
CA GLU A 169 -1.05 -12.69 9.13
C GLU A 169 0.00 -13.78 8.93
N ALA A 170 -0.40 -14.94 8.38
CA ALA A 170 0.53 -16.03 8.10
C ALA A 170 1.58 -15.65 7.03
N THR A 171 1.14 -15.05 5.92
CA THR A 171 2.06 -14.58 4.87
C THR A 171 2.88 -13.37 5.33
N ALA A 172 2.31 -12.46 6.13
CA ALA A 172 3.04 -11.35 6.73
C ALA A 172 4.17 -11.84 7.64
N ALA A 173 3.91 -12.83 8.51
CA ALA A 173 4.93 -13.43 9.35
C ALA A 173 6.03 -14.09 8.51
N MET A 174 5.67 -14.91 7.51
CA MET A 174 6.63 -15.54 6.61
C MET A 174 7.57 -14.53 5.93
N ILE A 175 7.03 -13.43 5.40
CA ILE A 175 7.82 -12.42 4.69
C ILE A 175 8.65 -11.59 5.67
N PHE A 176 8.09 -11.28 6.84
CA PHE A 176 8.79 -10.57 7.90
C PHE A 176 10.02 -11.37 8.35
N ASP A 177 9.89 -12.66 8.63
CA ASP A 177 11.00 -13.48 9.11
C ASP A 177 12.14 -13.57 8.10
N LEU A 178 11.79 -13.81 6.82
CA LEU A 178 12.77 -13.82 5.73
C LEU A 178 13.52 -12.48 5.64
N THR A 179 12.78 -11.37 5.72
CA THR A 179 13.37 -10.04 5.57
C THR A 179 14.16 -9.62 6.80
N ALA A 180 13.65 -9.88 8.00
CA ALA A 180 14.33 -9.58 9.26
C ALA A 180 15.63 -10.38 9.39
N LYS A 181 15.64 -11.64 8.95
CA LYS A 181 16.88 -12.42 8.85
C LYS A 181 17.90 -11.77 7.90
N LYS A 182 17.47 -11.28 6.73
CA LYS A 182 18.36 -10.65 5.75
C LYS A 182 18.84 -9.26 6.14
N LEU A 183 18.00 -8.52 6.85
CA LEU A 183 18.32 -7.15 7.26
C LEU A 183 19.18 -7.15 8.51
N ILE A 184 18.82 -7.93 9.53
CA ILE A 184 19.36 -7.77 10.89
C ILE A 184 19.75 -9.11 11.55
N SER A 185 19.86 -10.20 10.78
CA SER A 185 20.11 -11.56 11.28
C SER A 185 19.14 -11.99 12.38
N TYR A 186 17.92 -11.45 12.35
CA TYR A 186 16.89 -11.78 13.33
C TYR A 186 16.36 -13.18 13.08
N ASP A 187 16.31 -13.97 14.15
CA ASP A 187 15.68 -15.28 14.18
C ASP A 187 14.60 -15.27 15.27
N GLN A 188 13.36 -15.52 14.86
CA GLN A 188 12.21 -15.51 15.76
C GLN A 188 12.33 -16.58 16.84
N ASP A 189 12.94 -17.73 16.52
CA ASP A 189 13.02 -18.87 17.43
C ASP A 189 14.05 -18.63 18.57
N SER A 190 14.97 -17.66 18.41
CA SER A 190 15.98 -17.30 19.41
C SER A 190 15.78 -15.93 20.05
N ALA A 191 14.86 -15.11 19.54
CA ALA A 191 14.60 -13.77 20.05
C ALA A 191 13.72 -13.76 21.31
N SER A 192 14.10 -12.96 22.31
CA SER A 192 13.32 -12.76 23.55
C SER A 192 12.09 -11.86 23.37
N GLN A 193 11.98 -11.14 22.25
CA GLN A 193 10.89 -10.21 21.96
C GLN A 193 10.41 -10.38 20.51
N ASN A 194 9.09 -10.37 20.32
CA ASN A 194 8.48 -10.44 19.00
C ASN A 194 8.57 -9.06 18.30
N LEU A 195 9.58 -8.88 17.45
CA LEU A 195 9.79 -7.62 16.73
C LEU A 195 8.59 -7.26 15.82
N ARG A 196 7.88 -8.25 15.26
CA ARG A 196 6.74 -8.03 14.35
C ARG A 196 5.55 -7.37 15.03
N GLU A 197 5.28 -7.69 16.30
CA GLU A 197 4.14 -7.13 17.04
C GLU A 197 4.21 -5.60 17.14
N ASN A 198 5.42 -5.04 17.25
CA ASN A 198 5.64 -3.60 17.23
C ASN A 198 5.18 -2.94 15.92
N PHE A 199 5.21 -3.69 14.80
CA PHE A 199 4.72 -3.21 13.50
C PHE A 199 3.22 -3.46 13.27
N VAL A 200 2.57 -4.38 13.99
CA VAL A 200 1.12 -4.59 13.86
C VAL A 200 0.33 -3.37 14.38
N ALA A 201 0.72 -2.85 15.55
CA ALA A 201 0.14 -1.62 16.10
C ALA A 201 0.41 -0.42 15.18
N PHE A 202 1.57 -0.41 14.52
CA PHE A 202 1.98 0.61 13.58
C PHE A 202 1.03 0.73 12.38
N ILE A 203 0.69 -0.40 11.74
CA ILE A 203 -0.19 -0.44 10.56
C ILE A 203 -1.55 0.20 10.84
N LYS A 204 -2.17 -0.17 11.97
CA LYS A 204 -3.48 0.33 12.36
C LYS A 204 -3.49 1.84 12.57
N GLY A 205 -2.42 2.42 13.12
CA GLY A 205 -2.32 3.86 13.32
C GLY A 205 -1.98 4.66 12.07
N LEU A 206 -1.19 4.09 11.14
CA LEU A 206 -0.84 4.73 9.86
C LEU A 206 -2.08 5.05 9.01
N LEU A 207 -3.13 4.21 9.12
CA LEU A 207 -4.39 4.36 8.39
C LEU A 207 -5.50 5.06 9.19
N SER A 208 -5.18 5.57 10.39
CA SER A 208 -6.16 6.16 11.30
C SER A 208 -6.12 7.70 11.29
N PHE A 209 -7.16 8.32 11.84
CA PHE A 209 -7.16 9.76 12.07
C PHE A 209 -6.04 10.13 13.05
N PRO A 210 -5.21 11.14 12.75
CA PRO A 210 -3.92 11.33 13.42
C PRO A 210 -4.04 12.10 14.75
N LEU A 211 -4.69 11.47 15.73
CA LEU A 211 -4.91 12.04 17.05
C LEU A 211 -4.03 11.34 18.10
N ASP A 212 -3.05 12.05 18.67
CA ASP A 212 -2.09 11.48 19.63
C ASP A 212 -2.62 11.53 21.07
N ILE A 213 -3.65 10.74 21.35
CA ILE A 213 -4.27 10.62 22.67
C ILE A 213 -4.25 9.16 23.12
N PRO A 214 -3.91 8.84 24.38
CA PRO A 214 -3.98 7.47 24.90
C PRO A 214 -5.30 6.78 24.57
N GLY A 215 -5.24 5.54 24.07
CA GLY A 215 -6.40 4.77 23.62
C GLY A 215 -6.66 4.84 22.10
N THR A 216 -6.16 5.85 21.40
CA THR A 216 -6.29 5.96 19.93
C THR A 216 -5.34 5.01 19.18
N ALA A 217 -5.67 4.68 17.93
CA ALA A 217 -4.81 3.87 17.06
C ALA A 217 -3.50 4.59 16.70
N TYR A 218 -3.55 5.91 16.46
CA TYR A 218 -2.39 6.73 16.16
C TYR A 218 -1.39 6.78 17.33
N HIS A 219 -1.87 6.95 18.57
CA HIS A 219 -1.00 6.89 19.75
C HIS A 219 -0.32 5.52 19.90
N LYS A 220 -1.07 4.41 19.75
CA LYS A 220 -0.50 3.05 19.80
C LYS A 220 0.57 2.82 18.72
N CYS A 221 0.38 3.39 17.53
CA CYS A 221 1.37 3.33 16.45
C CYS A 221 2.66 4.08 16.81
N LEU A 222 2.58 5.27 17.41
CA LEU A 222 3.76 6.00 17.87
C LEU A 222 4.54 5.22 18.95
N GLN A 223 3.85 4.53 19.85
CA GLN A 223 4.51 3.64 20.83
C GLN A 223 5.18 2.45 20.16
N GLY A 224 4.50 1.79 19.20
CA GLY A 224 5.09 0.69 18.41
C GLY A 224 6.35 1.11 17.67
N ARG A 225 6.34 2.29 17.05
CA ARG A 225 7.54 2.90 16.44
C ARG A 225 8.65 3.09 17.47
N LYS A 226 8.34 3.71 18.61
CA LYS A 226 9.33 3.96 19.68
C LYS A 226 10.00 2.68 20.14
N ASN A 227 9.24 1.59 20.32
CA ASN A 227 9.76 0.29 20.71
C ASN A 227 10.67 -0.33 19.63
N ALA A 228 10.22 -0.34 18.38
CA ALA A 228 11.01 -0.86 17.26
C ALA A 228 12.33 -0.08 17.09
N MET A 229 12.30 1.25 17.17
CA MET A 229 13.50 2.08 17.10
C MET A 229 14.46 1.82 18.26
N LYS A 230 13.94 1.58 19.47
CA LYS A 230 14.76 1.20 20.63
C LYS A 230 15.47 -0.14 20.38
N MET A 231 14.77 -1.14 19.85
CA MET A 231 15.36 -2.44 19.51
C MET A 231 16.46 -2.31 18.44
N LEU A 232 16.19 -1.58 17.35
CA LEU A 232 17.18 -1.35 16.30
C LEU A 232 18.42 -0.60 16.82
N LYS A 233 18.23 0.38 17.70
CA LYS A 233 19.33 1.10 18.33
C LYS A 233 20.16 0.21 19.25
N ASN A 234 19.52 -0.67 20.01
CA ASN A 234 20.24 -1.64 20.86
C ASN A 234 21.08 -2.59 19.99
N LEU A 235 20.49 -3.15 18.93
CA LEU A 235 21.20 -4.01 17.97
C LEU A 235 22.39 -3.29 17.33
N LEU A 236 22.24 -2.01 16.94
CA LEU A 236 23.34 -1.21 16.41
C LEU A 236 24.49 -1.08 17.41
N ASN A 237 24.17 -0.81 18.67
CA ASN A 237 25.17 -0.64 19.73
C ASN A 237 25.87 -1.96 20.06
N GLU A 238 25.14 -3.08 20.13
CA GLU A 238 25.71 -4.42 20.33
C GLU A 238 26.73 -4.75 19.24
N ARG A 239 26.42 -4.47 17.98
CA ARG A 239 27.34 -4.72 16.85
C ARG A 239 28.57 -3.83 16.87
N ARG A 240 28.44 -2.59 17.36
CA ARG A 240 29.59 -1.69 17.54
C ARG A 240 30.55 -2.16 18.61
N THR A 241 30.06 -2.73 19.71
CA THR A 241 30.89 -3.15 20.85
C THR A 241 31.41 -4.58 20.71
N MET A 242 30.71 -5.45 19.98
CA MET A 242 31.09 -6.84 19.76
C MET A 242 31.08 -7.14 18.25
N PRO A 243 32.15 -6.77 17.51
CA PRO A 243 32.25 -7.08 16.09
C PRO A 243 32.41 -8.60 15.93
N GLU A 244 31.31 -9.32 15.73
CA GLU A 244 31.38 -10.72 15.32
C GLU A 244 31.88 -10.79 13.87
N LYS A 245 33.01 -11.46 13.64
CA LYS A 245 33.62 -11.62 12.32
C LYS A 245 32.76 -12.40 11.30
N SER A 246 31.62 -12.97 11.70
CA SER A 246 30.83 -13.92 10.89
C SER A 246 29.43 -13.43 10.49
N ARG A 247 28.98 -12.25 10.94
CA ARG A 247 27.68 -11.69 10.52
C ARG A 247 27.92 -10.81 9.29
N SER A 248 27.25 -11.15 8.18
CA SER A 248 27.28 -10.40 6.93
C SER A 248 25.85 -10.23 6.44
N ASP A 249 25.09 -9.43 7.18
CA ASP A 249 23.76 -9.00 6.78
C ASP A 249 23.75 -7.52 6.33
N PHE A 250 22.58 -7.01 5.96
CA PHE A 250 22.49 -5.64 5.47
C PHE A 250 22.79 -4.58 6.54
N PHE A 251 22.54 -4.88 7.82
CA PHE A 251 22.80 -3.93 8.89
C PHE A 251 24.31 -3.81 9.17
N ASP A 252 25.09 -4.87 8.92
CA ASP A 252 26.56 -4.79 8.91
C ASP A 252 27.06 -3.88 7.77
N PHE A 253 26.52 -4.05 6.57
CA PHE A 253 26.81 -3.13 5.45
C PHE A 253 26.45 -1.67 5.77
N VAL A 254 25.32 -1.43 6.44
CA VAL A 254 24.92 -0.09 6.88
C VAL A 254 25.86 0.45 7.95
N LEU A 255 26.34 -0.39 8.87
CA LEU A 255 27.32 -0.01 9.89
C LEU A 255 28.65 0.37 9.24
N GLU A 256 29.11 -0.38 8.24
CA GLU A 256 30.30 -0.05 7.45
C GLU A 256 30.16 1.31 6.76
N GLU A 257 29.04 1.57 6.07
CA GLU A 257 28.77 2.89 5.46
C GLU A 257 28.70 4.02 6.50
N LEU A 258 28.21 3.73 7.70
CA LEU A 258 28.13 4.67 8.82
C LEU A 258 29.50 4.96 9.47
N GLN A 259 30.49 4.08 9.28
CA GLN A 259 31.85 4.21 9.83
C GLN A 259 32.85 4.81 8.83
N LYS A 260 32.47 4.98 7.56
CA LYS A 260 33.34 5.61 6.55
C LYS A 260 33.71 7.04 6.94
N GLU A 261 34.98 7.39 6.74
CA GLU A 261 35.45 8.76 6.92
C GLU A 261 34.68 9.72 5.99
N GLY A 262 34.20 10.83 6.54
CA GLY A 262 33.40 11.81 5.78
C GLY A 262 32.00 11.33 5.38
N THR A 263 31.48 10.23 5.97
CA THR A 263 30.14 9.75 5.65
C THR A 263 29.05 10.79 5.94
N ILE A 264 28.08 10.86 5.05
CA ILE A 264 26.88 11.68 5.17
C ILE A 264 25.74 10.93 5.87
N LEU A 265 25.90 9.62 6.07
CA LEU A 265 24.91 8.77 6.71
C LEU A 265 24.93 9.05 8.22
N THR A 266 23.79 9.41 8.80
CA THR A 266 23.66 9.56 10.25
C THR A 266 23.05 8.30 10.86
N GLU A 267 23.25 8.11 12.17
CA GLU A 267 22.60 7.02 12.91
C GLU A 267 21.07 7.07 12.77
N GLU A 268 20.47 8.27 12.79
CA GLU A 268 19.03 8.45 12.59
C GLU A 268 18.58 7.96 11.20
N ILE A 269 19.28 8.35 10.13
CA ILE A 269 18.98 7.90 8.77
C ILE A 269 19.13 6.37 8.66
N ALA A 270 20.19 5.80 9.24
CA ALA A 270 20.44 4.37 9.22
C ALA A 270 19.32 3.58 9.91
N LEU A 271 18.90 4.01 11.11
CA LEU A 271 17.83 3.35 11.85
C LEU A 271 16.46 3.52 11.18
N ASP A 272 16.16 4.72 10.65
CA ASP A 272 14.93 4.97 9.87
C ASP A 272 14.88 4.12 8.59
N LEU A 273 16.03 3.89 7.94
CA LEU A 273 16.14 2.99 6.80
C LEU A 273 15.81 1.55 7.20
N MET A 274 16.42 1.03 8.27
CA MET A 274 16.14 -0.34 8.75
C MET A 274 14.67 -0.52 9.11
N PHE A 275 14.12 0.43 9.86
CA PHE A 275 12.71 0.43 10.24
C PHE A 275 11.78 0.39 9.03
N LEU A 276 12.02 1.25 8.04
CA LEU A 276 11.19 1.32 6.85
C LEU A 276 11.28 0.04 6.01
N LEU A 277 12.47 -0.52 5.82
CA LEU A 277 12.65 -1.75 5.02
C LEU A 277 11.94 -2.95 5.66
N LEU A 278 12.06 -3.09 7.00
CA LEU A 278 11.31 -4.10 7.74
C LEU A 278 9.80 -3.94 7.50
N PHE A 279 9.25 -2.74 7.72
CA PHE A 279 7.83 -2.47 7.53
C PHE A 279 7.35 -2.70 6.08
N ALA A 280 8.04 -2.10 5.11
CA ALA A 280 7.60 -2.09 3.70
C ALA A 280 7.60 -3.48 3.06
N SER A 281 8.48 -4.37 3.53
CA SER A 281 8.69 -5.70 2.95
C SER A 281 7.49 -6.63 3.09
N PHE A 282 6.82 -6.64 4.25
CA PHE A 282 5.80 -7.65 4.55
C PHE A 282 4.37 -7.14 4.37
N GLU A 283 4.06 -5.90 4.75
CA GLU A 283 2.65 -5.47 4.79
C GLU A 283 2.05 -5.38 3.38
N THR A 284 2.82 -4.92 2.40
CA THR A 284 2.37 -4.80 1.01
C THR A 284 2.25 -6.18 0.34
N THR A 285 3.31 -6.97 0.37
CA THR A 285 3.35 -8.28 -0.31
C THR A 285 2.41 -9.30 0.34
N SER A 286 2.23 -9.31 1.66
CA SER A 286 1.26 -10.20 2.33
C SER A 286 -0.18 -9.92 1.90
N MET A 287 -0.56 -8.64 1.79
CA MET A 287 -1.86 -8.26 1.27
C MET A 287 -2.03 -8.68 -0.20
N ALA A 288 -0.99 -8.49 -1.03
CA ALA A 288 -1.00 -8.93 -2.43
C ALA A 288 -1.17 -10.44 -2.55
N LEU A 289 -0.45 -11.23 -1.75
CA LEU A 289 -0.57 -12.69 -1.71
C LEU A 289 -1.96 -13.14 -1.23
N THR A 290 -2.50 -12.48 -0.21
CA THR A 290 -3.83 -12.79 0.31
C THR A 290 -4.90 -12.58 -0.76
N LEU A 291 -4.83 -11.47 -1.48
CA LEU A 291 -5.73 -11.18 -2.59
C LEU A 291 -5.51 -12.13 -3.77
N ALA A 292 -4.27 -12.49 -4.09
CA ALA A 292 -3.98 -13.49 -5.11
C ALA A 292 -4.70 -14.83 -4.80
N VAL A 293 -4.55 -15.36 -3.59
CA VAL A 293 -5.21 -16.62 -3.20
C VAL A 293 -6.73 -16.46 -3.17
N LYS A 294 -7.24 -15.30 -2.75
CA LYS A 294 -8.67 -15.00 -2.86
C LYS A 294 -9.16 -15.02 -4.31
N PHE A 295 -8.50 -14.32 -5.24
CA PHE A 295 -8.89 -14.30 -6.64
C PHE A 295 -8.81 -15.68 -7.30
N LEU A 296 -7.83 -16.51 -6.91
CA LEU A 296 -7.75 -17.91 -7.35
C LEU A 296 -8.89 -18.77 -6.79
N SER A 297 -9.35 -18.48 -5.57
CA SER A 297 -10.50 -19.15 -4.97
C SER A 297 -11.82 -18.77 -5.65
N ASP A 298 -11.92 -17.53 -6.14
CA ASP A 298 -13.11 -17.00 -6.79
C ASP A 298 -13.22 -17.41 -8.28
N ASP A 299 -12.10 -17.78 -8.94
CA ASP A 299 -12.06 -18.20 -10.36
C ASP A 299 -11.24 -19.49 -10.59
N PRO A 300 -11.92 -20.65 -10.66
CA PRO A 300 -11.29 -21.94 -10.94
C PRO A 300 -10.58 -22.03 -12.30
N SER A 301 -11.01 -21.25 -13.29
CA SER A 301 -10.42 -21.27 -14.64
C SER A 301 -9.03 -20.61 -14.63
N VAL A 302 -8.89 -19.53 -13.88
CA VAL A 302 -7.60 -18.87 -13.64
C VAL A 302 -6.66 -19.79 -12.87
N LEU A 303 -7.16 -20.46 -11.83
CA LEU A 303 -6.38 -21.42 -11.05
C LEU A 303 -5.89 -22.59 -11.90
N LYS A 304 -6.74 -23.10 -12.80
CA LYS A 304 -6.37 -24.17 -13.74
C LYS A 304 -5.20 -23.75 -14.63
N LYS A 305 -5.27 -22.60 -15.28
CA LYS A 305 -4.17 -22.07 -16.13
C LYS A 305 -2.87 -21.88 -15.35
N LEU A 306 -2.95 -21.37 -14.12
CA LEU A 306 -1.78 -21.19 -13.26
C LEU A 306 -1.14 -22.54 -12.89
N ARG A 307 -1.95 -23.56 -12.59
CA ARG A 307 -1.49 -24.92 -12.34
C ARG A 307 -0.82 -25.52 -13.57
N GLU A 308 -1.45 -25.41 -14.75
CA GLU A 308 -0.91 -25.93 -16.01
C GLU A 308 0.50 -25.38 -16.32
N GLU A 309 0.72 -24.07 -16.10
CA GLU A 309 2.05 -23.46 -16.25
C GLU A 309 3.08 -24.12 -15.32
N HIS A 310 2.78 -24.20 -14.02
CA HIS A 310 3.75 -24.73 -13.06
C HIS A 310 3.95 -26.25 -13.16
N GLU A 311 2.92 -27.02 -13.51
CA GLU A 311 3.06 -28.45 -13.80
C GLU A 311 3.91 -28.69 -15.04
N THR A 312 3.81 -27.83 -16.06
CA THR A 312 4.68 -27.89 -17.24
C THR A 312 6.13 -27.62 -16.88
N ILE A 313 6.39 -26.62 -16.01
CA ILE A 313 7.74 -26.37 -15.48
C ILE A 313 8.29 -27.61 -14.79
N LEU A 314 7.52 -28.24 -13.89
CA LEU A 314 7.95 -29.44 -13.17
C LEU A 314 8.18 -30.64 -14.09
N ARG A 315 7.34 -30.86 -15.12
CA ARG A 315 7.52 -31.95 -16.10
C ARG A 315 8.78 -31.79 -16.93
N ASN A 316 9.21 -30.56 -17.19
CA ASN A 316 10.40 -30.27 -17.98
C ASN A 316 11.69 -30.27 -17.14
N ARG A 317 11.61 -30.52 -15.82
CA ARG A 317 12.80 -30.64 -14.96
C ARG A 317 13.49 -31.97 -15.18
N GLU A 318 14.80 -31.93 -15.38
CA GLU A 318 15.65 -33.12 -15.41
C GLU A 318 15.72 -33.81 -14.04
N ASN A 319 15.82 -33.02 -12.96
CA ASN A 319 15.80 -33.51 -11.59
C ASN A 319 14.53 -33.00 -10.87
N THR A 320 13.59 -33.90 -10.59
CA THR A 320 12.33 -33.59 -9.91
C THR A 320 12.50 -33.07 -8.48
N ASP A 321 13.62 -33.39 -7.83
CA ASP A 321 13.92 -32.96 -6.46
C ASP A 321 14.73 -31.65 -6.40
N SER A 322 15.09 -31.08 -7.55
CA SER A 322 15.77 -29.79 -7.62
C SER A 322 14.83 -28.63 -7.27
N GLY A 323 15.37 -27.61 -6.60
CA GLY A 323 14.66 -26.37 -6.32
C GLY A 323 14.46 -25.51 -7.57
N LEU A 324 13.61 -24.49 -7.46
CA LEU A 324 13.33 -23.55 -8.54
C LEU A 324 14.59 -22.82 -9.01
N THR A 325 14.83 -22.85 -10.31
CA THR A 325 15.94 -22.11 -10.93
C THR A 325 15.51 -20.72 -11.40
N TRP A 326 16.48 -19.80 -11.55
CA TRP A 326 16.19 -18.47 -12.10
C TRP A 326 15.66 -18.52 -13.54
N LYS A 327 16.07 -19.53 -14.33
CA LYS A 327 15.57 -19.75 -15.69
C LYS A 327 14.08 -20.08 -15.67
N GLU A 328 13.66 -20.95 -14.75
CA GLU A 328 12.26 -21.32 -14.58
C GLU A 328 11.42 -20.16 -14.07
N TYR A 329 11.91 -19.41 -13.08
CA TYR A 329 11.24 -18.18 -12.61
C TYR A 329 10.94 -17.22 -13.77
N LYS A 330 11.94 -16.94 -14.62
CA LYS A 330 11.75 -16.08 -15.80
C LYS A 330 10.79 -16.66 -16.85
N SER A 331 10.51 -17.96 -16.82
CA SER A 331 9.59 -18.61 -17.75
C SER A 331 8.12 -18.58 -17.31
N MET A 332 7.81 -18.12 -16.10
CA MET A 332 6.45 -18.08 -15.52
C MET A 332 5.58 -16.95 -16.10
N ARG A 333 5.32 -16.99 -17.42
CA ARG A 333 4.66 -15.90 -18.17
C ARG A 333 3.26 -15.61 -17.64
N TYR A 334 2.43 -16.62 -17.48
CA TYR A 334 1.06 -16.48 -16.96
C TYR A 334 1.06 -16.07 -15.48
N THR A 335 2.00 -16.56 -14.67
CA THR A 335 2.18 -16.10 -13.29
C THR A 335 2.44 -14.59 -13.23
N PHE A 336 3.28 -14.04 -14.11
CA PHE A 336 3.50 -12.58 -14.13
C PHE A 336 2.27 -11.80 -14.57
N GLN A 337 1.50 -12.31 -15.54
CA GLN A 337 0.21 -11.73 -15.93
C GLN A 337 -0.77 -11.73 -14.74
N PHE A 338 -0.84 -12.83 -14.01
CA PHE A 338 -1.65 -12.99 -12.82
C PHE A 338 -1.23 -12.04 -11.68
N ILE A 339 0.08 -11.90 -11.43
CA ILE A 339 0.61 -10.97 -10.43
C ILE A 339 0.26 -9.53 -10.81
N ASN A 340 0.45 -9.14 -12.07
CA ASN A 340 0.11 -7.78 -12.53
C ASN A 340 -1.38 -7.49 -12.36
N GLU A 341 -2.25 -8.44 -12.68
CA GLU A 341 -3.69 -8.27 -12.49
C GLU A 341 -4.07 -8.18 -11.01
N THR A 342 -3.41 -8.99 -10.17
CA THR A 342 -3.57 -8.94 -8.72
C THR A 342 -3.23 -7.55 -8.19
N VAL A 343 -2.05 -7.01 -8.50
CA VAL A 343 -1.64 -5.69 -7.97
C VAL A 343 -2.44 -4.53 -8.60
N ARG A 344 -2.91 -4.68 -9.84
CA ARG A 344 -3.82 -3.71 -10.51
C ARG A 344 -5.14 -3.57 -9.74
N LEU A 345 -5.75 -4.68 -9.33
CA LEU A 345 -7.03 -4.68 -8.60
C LEU A 345 -6.86 -4.43 -7.10
N ALA A 346 -5.77 -4.91 -6.51
CA ALA A 346 -5.47 -4.70 -5.10
C ALA A 346 -5.38 -3.20 -4.77
N ASN A 347 -4.69 -2.43 -5.62
CA ASN A 347 -4.44 -1.00 -5.39
C ASN A 347 -3.92 -0.73 -3.98
N ILE A 348 -2.86 -1.45 -3.56
CA ILE A 348 -2.29 -1.35 -2.21
C ILE A 348 -1.90 0.09 -1.87
N ALA A 349 -1.35 0.82 -2.86
CA ALA A 349 -1.16 2.27 -2.80
C ALA A 349 -2.19 2.97 -3.72
N PRO A 350 -3.41 3.23 -3.25
CA PRO A 350 -4.49 3.77 -4.10
C PRO A 350 -4.27 5.24 -4.48
N VAL A 351 -3.48 5.95 -3.69
CA VAL A 351 -3.06 7.34 -3.87
C VAL A 351 -1.58 7.49 -3.51
N ILE A 352 -0.89 8.42 -4.19
CA ILE A 352 0.53 8.74 -3.97
C ILE A 352 0.67 10.26 -3.92
N PHE A 353 1.32 10.77 -2.88
CA PHE A 353 1.44 12.21 -2.66
C PHE A 353 2.76 12.79 -3.18
N ARG A 354 2.67 14.00 -3.71
CA ARG A 354 3.78 14.87 -4.11
C ARG A 354 3.51 16.29 -3.65
N LYS A 355 4.50 17.16 -3.75
CA LYS A 355 4.38 18.60 -3.57
C LYS A 355 4.93 19.33 -4.78
N ALA A 356 4.22 20.35 -5.25
CA ALA A 356 4.72 21.24 -6.31
C ALA A 356 5.84 22.12 -5.75
N LEU A 357 7.01 22.09 -6.37
CA LEU A 357 8.19 22.86 -5.96
C LEU A 357 8.15 24.31 -6.45
N ARG A 358 7.43 24.55 -7.54
CA ARG A 358 7.24 25.85 -8.18
C ARG A 358 5.83 25.93 -8.75
N GLU A 359 5.44 27.12 -9.19
CA GLU A 359 4.19 27.28 -9.93
C GLU A 359 4.27 26.55 -11.27
N ILE A 360 3.23 25.79 -11.61
CA ILE A 360 3.19 24.93 -12.79
C ILE A 360 1.92 25.25 -13.57
N HIS A 361 2.08 25.56 -14.86
CA HIS A 361 0.97 25.75 -15.79
C HIS A 361 0.77 24.45 -16.58
N PHE A 362 -0.43 23.88 -16.53
CA PHE A 362 -0.71 22.61 -17.20
C PHE A 362 -2.19 22.48 -17.60
N LYS A 363 -2.47 22.12 -18.87
CA LYS A 363 -3.82 21.98 -19.44
C LYS A 363 -4.75 23.17 -19.11
N GLY A 364 -4.21 24.39 -19.13
CA GLY A 364 -4.98 25.63 -18.85
C GLY A 364 -5.23 25.89 -17.36
N TYR A 365 -4.67 25.10 -16.46
CA TYR A 365 -4.71 25.33 -15.01
C TYR A 365 -3.34 25.76 -14.47
N THR A 366 -3.37 26.52 -13.38
CA THR A 366 -2.21 26.87 -12.56
C THR A 366 -2.22 26.05 -11.28
N ILE A 367 -1.14 25.31 -11.02
CA ILE A 367 -0.86 24.62 -9.77
C ILE A 367 0.13 25.49 -8.99
N PRO A 368 -0.27 26.10 -7.86
CA PRO A 368 0.64 26.99 -7.13
C PRO A 368 1.77 26.20 -6.44
N ALA A 369 2.91 26.87 -6.28
CA ALA A 369 4.02 26.33 -5.51
C ALA A 369 3.57 25.95 -4.09
N GLY A 370 4.11 24.85 -3.58
CA GLY A 370 3.84 24.37 -2.23
C GLY A 370 2.56 23.57 -2.05
N TRP A 371 1.66 23.53 -3.04
CA TRP A 371 0.46 22.69 -2.97
C TRP A 371 0.80 21.22 -3.07
N ALA A 372 0.05 20.40 -2.33
CA ALA A 372 0.14 18.96 -2.43
C ALA A 372 -0.53 18.48 -3.72
N ILE A 373 0.00 17.42 -4.29
CA ILE A 373 -0.52 16.73 -5.46
C ILE A 373 -0.84 15.31 -5.04
N MET A 374 -2.06 14.85 -5.29
CA MET A 374 -2.50 13.49 -5.05
C MET A 374 -2.68 12.76 -6.38
N VAL A 375 -1.68 11.97 -6.74
CA VAL A 375 -1.72 11.06 -7.89
C VAL A 375 -2.55 9.85 -7.52
N CYS A 376 -3.51 9.45 -8.37
CA CYS A 376 -4.44 8.36 -8.07
C CYS A 376 -4.24 7.14 -9.00
N PRO A 377 -3.30 6.22 -8.70
CA PRO A 377 -3.16 4.94 -9.40
C PRO A 377 -4.46 4.16 -9.55
N SER A 378 -5.27 4.13 -8.48
CA SER A 378 -6.55 3.43 -8.47
C SER A 378 -7.52 3.88 -9.57
N ALA A 379 -7.56 5.19 -9.85
CA ALA A 379 -8.39 5.73 -10.93
C ALA A 379 -7.90 5.33 -12.32
N VAL A 380 -6.58 5.16 -12.50
CA VAL A 380 -6.00 4.68 -13.77
C VAL A 380 -6.25 3.19 -13.95
N HIS A 381 -5.97 2.40 -12.91
CA HIS A 381 -6.11 0.95 -12.94
C HIS A 381 -7.54 0.48 -13.13
N LEU A 382 -8.53 1.23 -12.62
CA LEU A 382 -9.95 0.89 -12.71
C LEU A 382 -10.67 1.69 -13.82
N ASN A 383 -9.95 2.38 -14.70
CA ASN A 383 -10.53 3.19 -15.77
C ASN A 383 -11.14 2.30 -16.88
N PRO A 384 -12.46 2.33 -17.13
CA PRO A 384 -13.09 1.55 -18.19
C PRO A 384 -12.67 1.99 -19.60
N ALA A 385 -12.18 3.22 -19.79
CA ALA A 385 -11.65 3.67 -21.07
C ALA A 385 -10.32 3.00 -21.44
N LYS A 386 -9.59 2.47 -20.45
CA LYS A 386 -8.32 1.77 -20.65
C LYS A 386 -8.45 0.26 -20.49
N TYR A 387 -9.19 -0.19 -19.49
CA TYR A 387 -9.34 -1.60 -19.15
C TYR A 387 -10.79 -2.01 -19.38
N LYS A 388 -11.02 -2.85 -20.39
CA LYS A 388 -12.32 -3.50 -20.58
C LYS A 388 -12.67 -4.31 -19.33
N ASP A 389 -13.89 -4.13 -18.83
CA ASP A 389 -14.41 -4.71 -17.59
C ASP A 389 -13.40 -4.55 -16.44
N PRO A 390 -13.14 -3.30 -16.00
CA PRO A 390 -11.98 -2.97 -15.17
C PRO A 390 -12.03 -3.60 -13.77
N LEU A 391 -13.22 -3.96 -13.30
CA LEU A 391 -13.42 -4.60 -11.99
C LEU A 391 -13.30 -6.13 -12.04
N THR A 392 -13.31 -6.71 -13.24
CA THR A 392 -13.17 -8.16 -13.43
C THR A 392 -11.70 -8.56 -13.36
N PHE A 393 -11.41 -9.57 -12.53
CA PHE A 393 -10.09 -10.18 -12.47
C PHE A 393 -9.83 -10.97 -13.74
N ASN A 394 -8.95 -10.49 -14.61
CA ASN A 394 -8.62 -11.13 -15.88
C ASN A 394 -7.12 -11.02 -16.19
N PRO A 395 -6.30 -12.04 -15.85
CA PRO A 395 -4.88 -12.06 -16.17
C PRO A 395 -4.56 -11.97 -17.66
N SER A 396 -5.41 -12.53 -18.53
CA SER A 396 -5.17 -12.53 -19.98
C SER A 396 -5.14 -11.14 -20.60
N ARG A 397 -5.57 -10.08 -19.89
CA ARG A 397 -5.42 -8.69 -20.36
C ARG A 397 -3.95 -8.23 -20.47
N TRP A 398 -3.03 -8.99 -19.87
CA TRP A 398 -1.59 -8.75 -19.91
C TRP A 398 -0.88 -9.57 -20.99
N GLU A 399 -1.62 -10.35 -21.78
CA GLU A 399 -1.07 -11.09 -22.92
C GLU A 399 -0.60 -10.12 -24.02
N GLY A 400 0.63 -10.32 -24.50
CA GLY A 400 1.25 -9.44 -25.50
C GLY A 400 1.61 -8.03 -25.00
N VAL A 401 1.34 -7.71 -23.72
CA VAL A 401 1.72 -6.42 -23.11
C VAL A 401 3.13 -6.57 -22.55
N GLU A 402 4.02 -5.61 -22.84
CA GLU A 402 5.32 -5.58 -22.18
C GLU A 402 5.14 -5.42 -20.66
N ILE A 403 5.63 -6.41 -19.92
CA ILE A 403 5.47 -6.54 -18.45
C ILE A 403 6.47 -5.63 -17.70
N ASN A 404 7.25 -4.83 -18.42
CA ASN A 404 8.43 -4.17 -17.92
C ASN A 404 8.12 -2.73 -17.48
N GLY A 405 7.95 -2.55 -16.17
CA GLY A 405 8.04 -1.23 -15.52
C GLY A 405 6.74 -0.45 -15.35
N ALA A 406 6.87 0.73 -14.73
CA ALA A 406 5.78 1.67 -14.58
C ALA A 406 5.46 2.33 -15.92
N THR A 407 4.23 2.16 -16.39
CA THR A 407 3.70 2.87 -17.55
C THR A 407 2.66 3.87 -17.10
N LYS A 408 2.28 4.80 -17.99
CA LYS A 408 1.17 5.73 -17.71
C LYS A 408 -0.16 5.03 -17.41
N ASN A 409 -0.33 3.77 -17.86
CA ASN A 409 -1.55 2.99 -17.66
C ASN A 409 -1.43 1.97 -16.52
N PHE A 410 -0.22 1.69 -16.04
CA PHE A 410 0.03 0.74 -14.96
C PHE A 410 1.13 1.25 -14.03
N MET A 411 0.72 1.66 -12.84
CA MET A 411 1.53 2.36 -11.85
C MET A 411 1.34 1.78 -10.43
N ALA A 412 1.12 0.47 -10.34
CA ALA A 412 0.97 -0.25 -9.07
C ALA A 412 2.19 -0.12 -8.14
N PHE A 413 3.37 0.09 -8.72
CA PHE A 413 4.64 0.28 -8.03
C PHE A 413 5.12 1.75 -8.09
N GLY A 414 4.21 2.69 -8.36
CA GLY A 414 4.54 4.10 -8.60
C GLY A 414 5.17 4.32 -9.98
N GLY A 415 6.09 5.28 -10.10
CA GLY A 415 6.78 5.59 -11.34
C GLY A 415 7.96 6.53 -11.17
N GLY A 416 8.72 6.72 -12.25
CA GLY A 416 9.87 7.63 -12.31
C GLY A 416 11.00 7.27 -11.34
N MET A 417 11.70 8.28 -10.84
CA MET A 417 12.87 8.10 -9.95
C MET A 417 12.53 7.34 -8.65
N ARG A 418 11.27 7.44 -8.21
CA ARG A 418 10.70 6.83 -6.98
C ARG A 418 9.95 5.52 -7.25
N PHE A 419 10.15 4.89 -8.41
CA PHE A 419 9.66 3.53 -8.65
C PHE A 419 10.06 2.60 -7.51
N CYS A 420 9.14 1.74 -7.06
CA CYS A 420 9.33 0.89 -5.90
C CYS A 420 10.63 0.07 -6.01
N ILE A 421 11.54 0.25 -5.06
CA ILE A 421 12.84 -0.42 -5.04
C ILE A 421 12.68 -1.93 -4.81
N GLY A 422 11.64 -2.35 -4.07
CA GLY A 422 11.34 -3.75 -3.78
C GLY A 422 10.42 -4.44 -4.79
N ALA A 423 10.11 -3.83 -5.94
CA ALA A 423 9.12 -4.38 -6.88
C ALA A 423 9.48 -5.79 -7.37
N ASP A 424 10.73 -6.02 -7.74
CA ASP A 424 11.18 -7.32 -8.24
C ASP A 424 11.28 -8.35 -7.11
N PHE A 425 11.66 -7.93 -5.91
CA PHE A 425 11.67 -8.79 -4.73
C PHE A 425 10.26 -9.27 -4.38
N ALA A 426 9.28 -8.36 -4.38
CA ALA A 426 7.86 -8.70 -4.16
C ALA A 426 7.35 -9.67 -5.23
N LYS A 427 7.68 -9.46 -6.51
CA LYS A 427 7.29 -10.38 -7.60
C LYS A 427 7.90 -11.78 -7.43
N VAL A 428 9.17 -11.88 -7.03
CA VAL A 428 9.79 -13.18 -6.73
C VAL A 428 9.09 -13.86 -5.56
N GLN A 429 8.84 -13.15 -4.46
CA GLN A 429 8.10 -13.70 -3.32
C GLN A 429 6.72 -14.21 -3.73
N MET A 430 5.97 -13.43 -4.51
CA MET A 430 4.66 -13.83 -5.01
C MET A 430 4.73 -15.04 -5.93
N ALA A 431 5.58 -15.02 -6.95
CA ALA A 431 5.69 -16.09 -7.94
C ALA A 431 6.14 -17.41 -7.31
N VAL A 432 7.14 -17.37 -6.43
CA VAL A 432 7.64 -18.55 -5.72
C VAL A 432 6.60 -19.11 -4.76
N PHE A 433 5.91 -18.24 -4.00
CA PHE A 433 4.84 -18.68 -3.12
C PHE A 433 3.71 -19.36 -3.90
N LEU A 434 3.27 -18.75 -5.00
CA LEU A 434 2.22 -19.29 -5.87
C LEU A 434 2.66 -20.63 -6.48
N HIS A 435 3.89 -20.73 -6.98
CA HIS A 435 4.46 -21.98 -7.48
C HIS A 435 4.37 -23.10 -6.44
N CYS A 436 4.87 -22.87 -5.22
CA CYS A 436 4.82 -23.84 -4.13
C CYS A 436 3.39 -24.20 -3.73
N LEU A 437 2.50 -23.21 -3.66
CA LEU A 437 1.10 -23.38 -3.28
C LEU A 437 0.36 -24.26 -4.29
N VAL A 438 0.36 -23.89 -5.57
CA VAL A 438 -0.50 -24.53 -6.57
C VAL A 438 0.01 -25.90 -7.02
N THR A 439 1.31 -26.18 -6.84
CA THR A 439 1.89 -27.48 -7.19
C THR A 439 1.65 -28.52 -6.10
N LYS A 440 1.78 -28.16 -4.82
CA LYS A 440 1.77 -29.13 -3.70
C LYS A 440 0.48 -29.13 -2.86
N TYR A 441 -0.33 -28.08 -2.94
CA TYR A 441 -1.46 -27.91 -2.04
C TYR A 441 -2.77 -27.60 -2.76
N ARG A 442 -3.86 -27.85 -2.04
CA ARG A 442 -5.22 -27.41 -2.29
C ARG A 442 -5.70 -26.64 -1.05
N TRP A 443 -6.63 -25.72 -1.23
CA TRP A 443 -7.17 -24.95 -0.12
C TRP A 443 -8.66 -24.70 -0.29
N GLU A 444 -9.31 -24.45 0.83
CA GLU A 444 -10.73 -24.11 0.91
C GLU A 444 -10.88 -22.80 1.71
N PRO A 445 -11.57 -21.77 1.15
CA PRO A 445 -11.97 -20.61 1.93
C PRO A 445 -12.93 -21.02 3.05
N ILE A 446 -12.64 -20.59 4.29
CA ILE A 446 -13.47 -20.88 5.47
C ILE A 446 -14.34 -19.68 5.84
N LYS A 447 -13.71 -18.51 5.99
CA LYS A 447 -14.41 -17.26 6.35
C LYS A 447 -13.60 -16.01 6.01
N GLY A 448 -14.27 -14.87 6.00
CA GLY A 448 -13.67 -13.57 5.70
C GLY A 448 -13.46 -13.37 4.20
N GLY A 449 -12.49 -12.54 3.84
CA GLY A 449 -12.23 -12.13 2.46
C GLY A 449 -13.06 -10.92 2.00
N ASN A 450 -13.87 -10.35 2.90
CA ASN A 450 -14.59 -9.10 2.65
C ASN A 450 -13.58 -7.96 2.44
N ILE A 451 -13.73 -7.23 1.35
CA ILE A 451 -12.85 -6.11 1.02
C ILE A 451 -13.50 -4.82 1.53
N LEU A 452 -12.74 -4.07 2.33
CA LEU A 452 -13.08 -2.73 2.77
C LEU A 452 -12.00 -1.76 2.29
N ARG A 453 -12.39 -0.56 1.86
CA ARG A 453 -11.48 0.51 1.47
C ARG A 453 -11.66 1.72 2.38
N ASN A 454 -10.57 2.16 3.00
CA ASN A 454 -10.53 3.41 3.76
C ASN A 454 -9.11 3.96 3.93
N PRO A 455 -8.66 4.87 3.05
CA PRO A 455 -8.78 4.75 1.59
C PRO A 455 -8.04 3.52 1.04
N SER A 456 -7.11 2.95 1.83
CA SER A 456 -6.38 1.72 1.52
C SER A 456 -7.27 0.47 1.64
N LEU A 457 -6.90 -0.58 0.91
CA LEU A 457 -7.54 -1.90 1.00
C LEU A 457 -7.30 -2.52 2.38
N GLN A 458 -8.35 -3.08 2.96
CA GLN A 458 -8.32 -3.84 4.21
C GLN A 458 -9.21 -5.08 4.08
N LEU A 459 -8.88 -6.10 4.86
CA LEU A 459 -9.69 -7.30 5.06
C LEU A 459 -10.10 -7.33 6.54
N PRO A 460 -11.18 -6.64 6.95
CA PRO A 460 -11.55 -6.46 8.37
C PRO A 460 -11.76 -7.80 9.10
N ASP A 461 -12.26 -8.81 8.40
CA ASP A 461 -12.53 -10.15 8.94
C ASP A 461 -11.39 -11.15 8.66
N GLY A 462 -10.25 -10.66 8.15
CA GLY A 462 -9.15 -11.48 7.62
C GLY A 462 -9.58 -12.28 6.38
N PHE A 463 -8.73 -13.21 5.93
CA PHE A 463 -9.10 -14.25 4.96
C PHE A 463 -8.59 -15.60 5.45
N HIS A 464 -9.51 -16.43 5.94
CA HIS A 464 -9.20 -17.69 6.58
C HIS A 464 -9.38 -18.83 5.60
N ILE A 465 -8.35 -19.68 5.47
CA ILE A 465 -8.36 -20.86 4.61
C ILE A 465 -8.01 -22.11 5.39
N ARG A 466 -8.47 -23.26 4.92
CA ARG A 466 -7.92 -24.57 5.28
C ARG A 466 -7.01 -25.03 4.16
N LEU A 467 -5.75 -25.31 4.47
CA LEU A 467 -4.76 -25.78 3.51
C LEU A 467 -4.58 -27.29 3.66
N MET A 468 -4.52 -28.02 2.55
CA MET A 468 -4.36 -29.47 2.53
C MET A 468 -3.31 -29.86 1.50
N GLU A 469 -2.46 -30.81 1.84
CA GLU A 469 -1.51 -31.38 0.89
C GLU A 469 -2.26 -32.17 -0.20
N LYS A 470 -1.77 -32.09 -1.45
CA LYS A 470 -2.25 -32.95 -2.52
C LYS A 470 -1.72 -34.36 -2.29
N THR A 471 -2.60 -35.35 -2.31
CA THR A 471 -2.20 -36.76 -2.25
C THR A 471 -1.40 -37.12 -3.51
N ARG A 472 -0.40 -38.02 -3.41
CA ARG A 472 0.40 -38.49 -4.57
C ARG A 472 -0.47 -38.94 -5.76
N MET A 473 -1.61 -39.59 -5.50
CA MET A 473 -2.57 -40.00 -6.53
C MET A 473 -3.24 -38.84 -7.27
N GLU A 474 -3.37 -37.65 -6.65
CA GLU A 474 -3.92 -36.45 -7.31
C GLU A 474 -2.88 -35.68 -8.12
N VAL A 475 -1.60 -35.81 -7.76
CA VAL A 475 -0.48 -35.33 -8.59
C VAL A 475 -0.36 -36.17 -9.86
N ASP A 476 -0.73 -37.46 -9.79
CA ASP A 476 -0.80 -38.36 -10.94
C ASP A 476 -2.14 -38.32 -11.69
N SER A 477 -3.29 -38.02 -11.05
CA SER A 477 -4.59 -37.97 -11.75
C SER A 477 -4.77 -36.74 -12.64
N THR A 478 -4.06 -35.63 -12.39
CA THR A 478 -3.90 -34.54 -13.38
C THR A 478 -3.15 -34.99 -14.63
N LYS A 479 -2.49 -36.16 -14.64
CA LYS A 479 -1.94 -36.76 -15.86
C LYS A 479 -3.01 -37.41 -16.74
N LEU A 480 -4.25 -37.63 -16.26
CA LEU A 480 -5.19 -38.54 -16.93
C LEU A 480 -6.64 -38.06 -17.13
N THR A 481 -7.10 -36.92 -16.61
CA THR A 481 -8.54 -36.56 -16.77
C THR A 481 -8.81 -35.13 -17.20
N HIS A 482 -9.16 -35.00 -18.49
CA HIS A 482 -10.04 -33.97 -19.04
C HIS A 482 -11.51 -34.31 -18.71
N ILE A 483 -12.29 -33.27 -18.40
CA ILE A 483 -13.78 -33.20 -18.36
C ILE A 483 -14.47 -33.68 -17.07
N SER A 484 -14.95 -32.72 -16.26
CA SER A 484 -16.39 -32.41 -16.09
C SER A 484 -16.61 -31.46 -14.89
N ASN A 485 -17.53 -30.50 -15.08
CA ASN A 485 -17.94 -29.47 -14.12
C ASN A 485 -19.30 -29.87 -13.52
N PRO A 486 -19.63 -29.42 -12.30
CA PRO A 486 -20.91 -28.74 -12.15
C PRO A 486 -20.83 -27.47 -11.30
N THR A 487 -21.41 -26.41 -11.85
CA THR A 487 -21.69 -25.12 -11.22
C THR A 487 -22.75 -25.24 -10.13
N LYS A 488 -22.50 -24.70 -8.94
CA LYS A 488 -23.54 -24.24 -8.01
C LYS A 488 -23.35 -22.75 -7.73
N LYS A 489 -24.36 -21.96 -8.10
CA LYS A 489 -24.54 -20.57 -7.65
C LYS A 489 -24.95 -20.60 -6.17
N VAL A 490 -24.34 -19.75 -5.37
CA VAL A 490 -24.78 -19.45 -4.00
C VAL A 490 -25.21 -17.98 -3.98
N ASP A 491 -26.46 -17.73 -3.61
CA ASP A 491 -27.02 -16.41 -3.42
C ASP A 491 -26.52 -15.79 -2.11
N TYR A 492 -26.07 -14.53 -2.17
CA TYR A 492 -25.63 -13.78 -1.00
C TYR A 492 -26.84 -13.17 -0.27
N LEU A 493 -27.09 -13.65 0.95
CA LEU A 493 -27.97 -12.99 1.91
C LEU A 493 -27.30 -11.72 2.47
N LYS A 494 -28.07 -10.62 2.46
CA LYS A 494 -27.72 -9.36 3.13
C LYS A 494 -27.62 -9.60 4.64
N ALA A 495 -26.47 -9.26 5.22
CA ALA A 495 -26.33 -9.08 6.66
C ALA A 495 -26.04 -7.60 6.96
N ASP A 496 -26.85 -7.04 7.83
CA ASP A 496 -26.76 -5.67 8.35
C ASP A 496 -25.79 -5.65 9.54
N PRO A 497 -24.81 -4.73 9.64
CA PRO A 497 -23.94 -4.65 10.81
C PRO A 497 -24.23 -3.39 11.64
N PHE A 498 -24.76 -3.58 12.85
CA PHE A 498 -24.67 -2.60 13.93
C PHE A 498 -23.97 -3.23 15.14
N VAL A 499 -22.86 -2.62 15.57
CA VAL A 499 -22.69 -1.92 16.85
C VAL A 499 -21.27 -1.33 16.86
N GLY A 500 -21.16 0.00 17.04
CA GLY A 500 -19.85 0.63 17.33
C GLY A 500 -19.57 2.03 16.76
N ILE A 501 -20.55 2.92 16.52
CA ILE A 501 -20.31 4.36 16.24
C ILE A 501 -21.39 5.26 16.88
N ASP A 502 -21.91 4.93 18.06
CA ASP A 502 -22.94 5.77 18.69
C ASP A 502 -22.40 6.97 19.47
N PHE A 503 -21.09 7.03 19.76
CA PHE A 503 -20.52 8.17 20.49
C PHE A 503 -20.11 9.34 19.57
N TYR A 504 -19.61 9.04 18.36
CA TYR A 504 -19.07 10.06 17.44
C TYR A 504 -20.15 10.71 16.57
N LEU A 505 -21.14 9.95 16.10
CA LEU A 505 -22.26 10.50 15.32
C LEU A 505 -23.24 11.33 16.17
N LYS A 506 -23.35 11.01 17.47
CA LYS A 506 -24.19 11.78 18.42
C LYS A 506 -23.56 13.13 18.75
N ALA A 507 -22.23 13.23 18.78
CA ALA A 507 -21.52 14.50 18.89
C ALA A 507 -21.67 15.36 17.62
N VAL A 508 -21.63 14.74 16.42
CA VAL A 508 -21.81 15.45 15.14
C VAL A 508 -23.25 15.94 14.95
N LYS A 509 -24.27 15.13 15.26
CA LYS A 509 -25.68 15.57 15.21
C LYS A 509 -25.97 16.71 16.18
N ASN A 510 -25.34 16.71 17.36
CA ASN A 510 -25.46 17.82 18.32
C ASN A 510 -24.79 19.10 17.80
N ILE A 511 -23.66 18.99 17.09
CA ILE A 511 -22.99 20.15 16.48
C ILE A 511 -23.77 20.66 15.25
N GLU A 512 -24.31 19.78 14.40
CA GLU A 512 -25.17 20.14 13.28
C GLU A 512 -26.47 20.81 13.74
N ALA A 513 -27.08 20.34 14.83
CA ALA A 513 -28.26 20.96 15.42
C ALA A 513 -27.96 22.36 16.00
N ILE A 514 -26.81 22.55 16.66
CA ILE A 514 -26.37 23.84 17.23
C ILE A 514 -25.99 24.86 16.15
N ILE A 515 -25.46 24.40 15.00
CA ILE A 515 -25.10 25.28 13.88
C ILE A 515 -26.34 25.67 13.06
N ASN A 516 -27.26 24.74 12.82
CA ASN A 516 -28.50 25.01 12.08
C ASN A 516 -29.53 25.85 12.88
N SER A 517 -29.48 25.81 14.22
CA SER A 517 -30.37 26.63 15.06
C SER A 517 -29.96 28.10 15.17
N ASN A 518 -28.76 28.48 14.69
CA ASN A 518 -28.18 29.81 14.90
C ASN A 518 -27.99 30.63 13.60
N CYS A 519 -28.51 30.19 12.45
CA CYS A 519 -28.38 30.95 11.20
C CYS A 519 -29.55 30.72 10.22
N PRO A 520 -30.67 31.46 10.33
CA PRO A 520 -31.80 31.31 9.43
C PRO A 520 -31.72 32.33 8.28
N THR A 521 -30.67 32.31 7.46
CA THR A 521 -30.67 32.98 6.13
C THR A 521 -29.40 32.61 5.38
N LEU A 522 -29.49 31.61 4.48
CA LEU A 522 -28.68 31.46 3.26
C LEU A 522 -29.16 30.21 2.49
N ILE A 523 -30.47 30.13 2.26
CA ILE A 523 -31.07 29.23 1.26
C ILE A 523 -31.70 30.14 0.20
N HIS A 524 -30.85 30.78 -0.61
CA HIS A 524 -31.16 31.21 -1.98
C HIS A 524 -29.91 31.86 -2.55
N CYS A 525 -29.16 31.08 -3.33
CA CYS A 525 -28.29 31.48 -4.45
C CYS A 525 -27.47 30.25 -4.86
N GLN A 526 -28.17 29.26 -5.40
CA GLN A 526 -27.61 28.22 -6.25
C GLN A 526 -28.48 28.15 -7.49
N GLU A 527 -28.29 29.12 -8.38
CA GLU A 527 -28.69 29.07 -9.79
C GLU A 527 -28.04 30.30 -10.45
N VAL A 528 -26.87 30.08 -11.05
CA VAL A 528 -26.35 30.53 -12.36
C VAL A 528 -24.89 30.07 -12.46
#